data_AF-A0A6V7HQP1-F1
#
_entry.id   AF-A0A6V7HQP1-F1
#
_cell.length_a   1.000
_cell.length_b   1.000
_cell.length_c   1.000
_cell.angle_alpha   90.00
_cell.angle_beta   90.00
_cell.angle_gamma   90.00
#
_symmetry.space_group_name_H-M   'P 1'
#
loop_
_entity.id
_entity.type
_entity.pdbx_description
1 polymer ?
#
loop_
_entity_poly.entity_id
_entity_poly.type
_entity_poly.pdbx_seq_one_letter_code
_entity_poly.pdbx_strand_id
1 'polypeptide(L)' 'HGMGIASIGILLHELIKLMYHAKVRDPVFLRIGTCGGIGIDGGTVVISAEAVDGMLKPYFEQ' A
#
# COMPACT_ATOMS: atom_id res chain seq x y z
N HIS A 1 -1.64 2.36 -8.69
CA HIS A 1 -3.10 2.14 -8.56
C HIS A 1 -3.86 3.47 -8.59
N GLY A 2 -3.49 4.42 -9.46
CA GLY A 2 -3.96 5.80 -9.31
C GLY A 2 -3.51 6.44 -7.98
N MET A 3 -4.26 7.45 -7.52
CA MET A 3 -3.96 8.21 -6.30
C MET A 3 -5.06 8.03 -5.24
N GLY A 4 -4.65 8.00 -3.97
CA GLY A 4 -5.56 7.97 -2.82
C GLY A 4 -6.10 6.59 -2.45
N ILE A 5 -6.74 6.55 -1.27
CA ILE A 5 -7.29 5.34 -0.64
C ILE A 5 -8.44 4.74 -1.45
N ALA A 6 -9.32 5.58 -2.00
CA ALA A 6 -10.45 5.12 -2.80
C ALA A 6 -10.00 4.34 -4.05
N SER A 7 -8.97 4.83 -4.74
CA SER A 7 -8.49 4.20 -5.98
C SER A 7 -7.78 2.86 -5.74
N ILE A 8 -6.95 2.78 -4.69
CA ILE A 8 -6.31 1.50 -4.33
C ILE A 8 -7.32 0.48 -3.81
N GLY A 9 -8.36 0.91 -3.08
CA GLY A 9 -9.42 0.02 -2.58
C GLY A 9 -10.12 -0.74 -3.71
N ILE A 10 -10.54 -0.04 -4.77
CA ILE A 10 -11.14 -0.67 -5.96
C ILE A 10 -10.19 -1.71 -6.56
N LEU A 11 -8.92 -1.33 -6.79
CA LEU A 11 -7.93 -2.23 -7.38
C LEU A 11 -7.72 -3.49 -6.53
N LEU A 12 -7.53 -3.35 -5.22
CA LEU A 12 -7.25 -4.49 -4.35
C LEU A 12 -8.44 -5.45 -4.30
N HIS A 13 -9.67 -4.94 -4.25
CA HIS A 13 -10.87 -5.78 -4.32
C HIS A 13 -10.94 -6.61 -5.60
N GLU A 14 -10.64 -6.01 -6.76
CA GLU A 14 -10.68 -6.72 -8.04
C GLU A 14 -9.49 -7.67 -8.21
N LEU A 15 -8.29 -7.22 -7.84
CA LEU A 15 -7.06 -7.99 -7.97
C LEU A 15 -7.05 -9.23 -7.09
N ILE A 16 -7.48 -9.12 -5.82
CA ILE A 16 -7.55 -10.26 -4.91
C ILE A 16 -8.56 -11.29 -5.41
N LYS A 17 -9.73 -10.86 -5.91
CA LYS A 17 -10.70 -11.77 -6.55
C LYS A 17 -10.11 -12.46 -7.78
N LEU A 18 -9.36 -11.74 -8.60
CA LEU A 18 -8.68 -12.33 -9.76
C LEU A 18 -7.69 -13.41 -9.34
N MET A 19 -6.86 -13.15 -8.33
CA MET A 19 -5.89 -14.13 -7.81
C MET A 19 -6.59 -15.36 -7.22
N TYR A 20 -7.71 -15.14 -6.51
CA TYR A 20 -8.57 -16.21 -5.99
C TYR A 20 -9.12 -17.10 -7.12
N HIS A 21 -9.70 -16.51 -8.16
CA HIS A 21 -10.24 -17.26 -9.30
C HIS A 21 -9.14 -17.96 -10.13
N ALA A 22 -7.94 -17.39 -10.18
CA ALA A 22 -6.76 -18.00 -10.79
C ALA A 22 -6.10 -19.10 -9.92
N LYS A 23 -6.62 -19.37 -8.71
CA LYS A 23 -6.10 -20.35 -7.75
C LYS A 23 -4.64 -20.10 -7.33
N VAL A 24 -4.20 -18.85 -7.34
CA VAL A 24 -2.88 -18.45 -6.85
C VAL A 24 -2.79 -18.73 -5.35
N ARG A 25 -1.64 -19.26 -4.90
CA ARG A 25 -1.34 -19.53 -3.49
C ARG A 25 -0.28 -18.55 -3.03
N ASP A 26 -0.48 -18.01 -1.83
CA ASP A 26 0.45 -17.12 -1.12
C ASP A 26 0.99 -15.94 -1.96
N PRO A 27 0.11 -15.13 -2.60
CA PRO A 27 0.55 -13.99 -3.38
C PRO A 27 1.22 -12.93 -2.49
N VAL A 28 2.36 -12.42 -2.94
CA VAL A 28 3.06 -11.30 -2.30
C VAL A 28 2.72 -10.01 -3.05
N PHE A 29 2.23 -9.01 -2.32
CA PHE A 29 1.93 -7.69 -2.86
C PHE A 29 3.00 -6.69 -2.45
N LEU A 30 3.58 -5.99 -3.43
CA LEU A 30 4.57 -4.95 -3.21
C LEU A 30 4.03 -3.63 -3.77
N ARG A 31 3.97 -2.59 -2.92
CA ARG A 31 3.68 -1.23 -3.35
C ARG A 31 5.00 -0.50 -3.61
N ILE A 32 5.18 -0.01 -4.84
CA ILE A 32 6.26 0.89 -5.21
C ILE A 32 5.62 2.24 -5.54
N GLY A 33 6.11 3.31 -4.91
CA GLY A 33 5.57 4.65 -5.11
C GLY A 33 6.50 5.72 -4.53
N THR A 34 6.11 6.97 -4.72
CA THR A 34 6.83 8.12 -4.17
C THR A 34 6.26 8.51 -2.80
N CYS A 35 7.08 9.20 -2.00
CA CYS A 35 6.67 9.76 -0.71
C CYS A 35 7.49 11.03 -0.38
N GLY A 36 7.02 11.81 0.58
CA GLY A 36 7.81 12.88 1.19
C GLY A 36 8.63 12.31 2.34
N GLY A 37 9.96 12.35 2.24
CA GLY A 37 10.85 11.95 3.32
C GLY A 37 10.90 13.01 4.44
N ILE A 38 11.00 12.55 5.69
CA ILE A 38 11.19 13.42 6.87
C ILE A 38 12.56 13.13 7.47
N GLY A 39 13.44 14.13 7.52
CA GLY A 39 14.78 14.00 8.13
C GLY A 39 15.77 13.11 7.34
N ILE A 40 15.52 12.90 6.05
CA ILE A 40 16.37 12.10 5.15
C ILE A 40 16.60 12.83 3.83
N ASP A 41 17.68 12.48 3.13
CA ASP A 41 18.03 13.10 1.84
C ASP A 41 17.07 12.72 0.72
N GLY A 42 16.88 13.65 -0.23
CA GLY A 42 16.10 13.41 -1.43
C GLY A 42 16.66 12.24 -2.25
N GLY A 43 15.79 11.32 -2.67
CA GLY A 43 16.17 10.10 -3.39
C GLY A 43 16.41 8.88 -2.50
N THR A 44 16.39 9.04 -1.17
CA THR A 44 16.43 7.90 -0.24
C THR A 44 15.21 6.99 -0.40
N VAL A 45 15.44 5.68 -0.50
CA VAL A 45 14.38 4.66 -0.54
C VAL A 45 14.02 4.25 0.89
N VAL A 46 12.73 4.29 1.21
CA VAL A 46 12.20 3.88 2.52
C VAL A 46 11.40 2.59 2.38
N ILE A 47 11.72 1.62 3.24
CA ILE A 47 10.91 0.40 3.41
C ILE A 47 9.99 0.63 4.61
N SER A 48 8.69 0.63 4.37
CA SER A 48 7.71 0.79 5.44
C SER A 48 7.75 -0.41 6.40
N ALA A 49 8.04 -0.14 7.68
CA ALA A 49 7.88 -1.12 8.76
C ALA A 49 6.40 -1.22 9.18
N GLU A 50 5.72 -0.09 9.29
CA GLU A 50 4.29 0.03 9.60
C GLU A 50 3.64 1.15 8.79
N ALA A 51 2.33 1.04 8.56
CA ALA A 51 1.51 2.13 8.04
C ALA A 51 0.71 2.74 9.21
N VAL A 52 0.76 4.06 9.36
CA VAL A 52 0.10 4.79 10.44
C VAL A 52 -0.86 5.85 9.90
N ASP A 53 -1.84 6.22 10.72
CA ASP A 53 -2.75 7.34 10.47
C ASP A 53 -2.09 8.72 10.79
N GLY A 54 -2.88 9.79 10.68
CA GLY A 54 -2.42 11.15 11.01
C GLY A 54 -2.13 11.39 12.51
N MET A 55 -2.51 10.46 13.39
CA MET A 55 -2.22 10.47 14.82
C MET A 55 -1.08 9.51 15.20
N LEU A 56 -0.36 8.96 14.20
CA LEU A 56 0.72 7.98 14.37
C LEU A 56 0.27 6.65 14.98
N LYS A 57 -0.99 6.26 14.75
CA LYS A 57 -1.52 4.98 15.22
C LYS A 57 -1.56 3.97 14.06
N PRO A 58 -1.16 2.70 14.28
CA PRO A 58 -1.05 1.69 13.23
C PRO A 58 -2.40 0.99 12.98
N TYR A 59 -3.43 1.76 12.61
CA TYR A 59 -4.73 1.21 12.19
C TYR A 59 -5.28 1.97 10.99
N PHE A 60 -6.21 1.32 10.31
CA PHE A 60 -6.97 1.91 9.22
C PHE A 60 -8.44 1.99 9.63
N GLU A 61 -9.02 3.18 9.49
CA GLU A 61 -10.45 3.46 9.67
C GLU A 61 -10.97 4.15 8.42
N GLN A 62 -12.10 3.68 7.91
CA GLN A 62 -12.71 4.14 6.67
C GLN A 62 -14.19 4.45 6.88
#